data_AF-A0A965DQT6-F1
#
_entry.id   AF-A0A965DQT6-F1
#
_cell.length_a   1.000
_cell.length_b   1.000
_cell.length_c   1.000
_cell.angle_alpha   90.00
_cell.angle_beta   90.00
_cell.angle_gamma   90.00
#
_symmetry.space_group_name_H-M   'P 1'
#
loop_
_entity.id
_entity.type
_entity.pdbx_description
1 polymer ?
#
loop_
_entity_poly.entity_id
_entity_poly.type
_entity_poly.pdbx_seq_one_letter_code
_entity_poly.pdbx_strand_id
1 'polypeptide(L)'
;FDNCYQWLSPGGHLVVHLVDREKFDPMVPAGKPFFLISPQSQAKKRITSTSVKFETFQYKSDFNLKTDNDGVLTETFTDDASGKVRQNIHKYDMPHHKAIVKIAKETGFIVSAHVDLVHSMNEYQYLYFFKRPN
;
A
#
# COMPACT_ATOMS: atom_id res chain seq x y z
N PHE A 1 -14.87 9.82 3.28
CA PHE A 1 -14.23 11.10 3.69
C PHE A 1 -15.14 11.93 4.57
N ASP A 2 -16.46 11.92 4.34
CA ASP A 2 -17.44 12.70 5.12
C ASP A 2 -17.33 12.49 6.63
N ASN A 3 -17.28 11.23 7.10
CA ASN A 3 -17.13 10.92 8.52
C ASN A 3 -15.86 11.58 9.11
N CYS A 4 -14.70 11.43 8.46
CA CYS A 4 -13.47 12.06 8.91
C CYS A 4 -13.57 13.59 8.90
N TYR A 5 -14.25 14.17 7.91
CA TYR A 5 -14.45 15.62 7.84
C TYR A 5 -15.28 16.13 9.02
N GLN A 6 -16.35 15.40 9.36
CA GLN A 6 -17.22 15.74 10.50
C GLN A 6 -16.50 15.58 11.84
N TRP A 7 -15.64 14.57 11.99
CA TRP A 7 -14.91 14.30 13.23
C TRP A 7 -13.73 15.25 13.50
N LEU A 8 -13.10 15.79 12.45
CA LEU A 8 -11.97 16.69 12.61
C LEU A 8 -12.41 18.09 13.01
N SER A 9 -11.81 18.69 14.04
CA SER A 9 -12.00 20.12 14.33
C SER A 9 -11.57 21.01 13.15
N PRO A 10 -12.09 22.25 13.03
CA PRO A 10 -11.62 23.21 12.04
C PRO A 10 -10.09 23.39 12.12
N GLY A 11 -9.43 23.42 10.97
CA GLY A 11 -7.96 23.42 10.87
C GLY A 11 -7.28 22.06 11.08
N GLY A 12 -8.01 21.01 11.45
CA GLY A 12 -7.51 19.64 11.63
C GLY A 12 -7.08 18.97 10.33
N HIS A 13 -6.27 17.92 10.43
CA HIS A 13 -5.68 17.21 9.29
C HIS A 13 -6.05 15.73 9.27
N LEU A 14 -6.39 15.22 8.09
CA LEU A 14 -6.46 13.81 7.76
C LEU A 14 -5.26 13.47 6.89
N VAL A 15 -4.43 12.51 7.31
CA VAL A 15 -3.33 11.99 6.50
C VAL A 15 -3.76 10.66 5.90
N VAL A 16 -3.68 10.54 4.57
CA VAL A 16 -4.02 9.29 3.87
C VAL A 16 -2.82 8.81 3.09
N HIS A 17 -2.46 7.55 3.29
CA HIS A 17 -1.48 6.85 2.49
C HIS A 17 -2.11 6.37 1.18
N LEU A 18 -1.61 6.87 0.05
CA LEU A 18 -2.06 6.52 -1.29
C LEU A 18 -0.91 5.93 -2.10
N VAL A 19 -1.23 5.02 -3.02
CA VAL A 19 -0.24 4.37 -3.89
C VAL A 19 -0.57 4.61 -5.36
N ASP A 20 0.44 4.67 -6.22
CA ASP A 20 0.25 4.46 -7.64
C ASP A 20 0.05 2.95 -7.87
N ARG A 21 -1.20 2.53 -8.03
CA ARG A 21 -1.61 1.11 -8.13
C ARG A 21 -0.82 0.30 -9.17
N GLU A 22 -0.32 0.96 -10.23
CA GLU A 22 0.40 0.30 -11.33
C GLU A 22 1.89 0.14 -11.04
N LYS A 23 2.46 1.04 -10.23
CA LYS A 23 3.92 1.16 -10.06
C LYS A 23 4.44 0.85 -8.66
N PHE A 24 3.59 0.95 -7.63
CA PHE A 24 4.04 0.72 -6.26
C PHE A 24 4.61 -0.68 -6.10
N ASP A 25 5.61 -0.81 -5.23
CA ASP A 25 6.21 -2.09 -4.89
C ASP A 25 5.32 -2.83 -3.86
N PRO A 26 4.66 -3.96 -4.23
CA PRO A 26 3.85 -4.72 -3.31
C PRO A 26 4.68 -5.73 -2.48
N MET A 27 6.00 -5.80 -2.67
CA MET A 27 6.86 -6.74 -1.96
C MET A 27 6.88 -6.44 -0.46
N VAL A 28 6.80 -7.52 0.31
CA VAL A 28 6.80 -7.45 1.77
C VAL A 28 8.22 -7.14 2.25
N PRO A 29 8.40 -6.27 3.27
CA PRO A 29 9.72 -5.79 3.70
C PRO A 29 10.74 -6.90 3.98
N ALA A 30 10.30 -8.05 4.51
CA ALA A 30 11.14 -9.19 4.83
C ALA A 30 11.76 -9.88 3.59
N GLY A 31 11.22 -9.66 2.39
CA GLY A 31 11.75 -10.18 1.14
C GLY A 31 12.62 -9.21 0.34
N LYS A 32 12.87 -8.01 0.86
CA LYS A 32 13.73 -7.02 0.21
C LYS A 32 15.21 -7.33 0.54
N PRO A 33 16.05 -7.76 -0.42
CA PRO A 33 17.49 -7.88 -0.18
C PRO A 33 18.07 -6.49 0.08
N PHE A 34 18.83 -6.35 1.17
CA PHE A 34 19.58 -5.17 1.64
C PHE A 34 19.46 -3.84 0.84
N PHE A 35 18.61 -2.96 1.37
CA PHE A 35 18.65 -1.48 1.54
C PHE A 35 19.13 -0.48 0.47
N LEU A 36 19.89 -0.83 -0.58
CA LEU A 36 20.50 0.21 -1.45
C LEU A 36 19.92 0.32 -2.86
N ILE A 37 19.29 -0.73 -3.39
CA ILE A 37 18.71 -0.73 -4.74
C ILE A 37 17.38 -1.48 -4.71
N SER A 38 16.29 -0.82 -5.09
CA SER A 38 14.98 -1.46 -5.25
C SER A 38 15.06 -2.55 -6.33
N PRO A 39 14.83 -3.84 -6.02
CA PRO A 39 14.79 -4.90 -7.03
C PRO A 39 13.76 -4.62 -8.12
N GLN A 40 12.69 -3.89 -7.76
CA GLN A 40 11.63 -3.46 -8.65
C GLN A 40 12.12 -2.49 -9.74
N SER A 41 13.14 -1.67 -9.46
CA SER A 41 13.75 -0.76 -10.45
C SER A 41 14.61 -1.47 -11.50
N GLN A 42 15.10 -2.68 -11.18
CA GLN A 42 15.99 -3.49 -12.03
C GLN A 42 15.23 -4.59 -12.79
N ALA A 43 14.00 -4.91 -12.36
CA ALA A 43 13.20 -5.96 -12.96
C ALA A 43 12.41 -5.45 -14.19
N LYS A 44 12.50 -6.17 -15.32
CA LYS A 44 11.72 -5.89 -16.55
C LYS A 44 10.21 -6.11 -16.37
N LYS A 45 9.82 -6.87 -15.36
CA LYS A 45 8.41 -7.16 -14.99
C LYS A 45 8.23 -6.87 -13.50
N ARG A 46 7.04 -6.42 -13.13
CA ARG A 46 6.67 -6.14 -11.73
C ARG A 46 6.84 -7.40 -10.87
N ILE A 47 7.61 -7.30 -9.79
CA ILE A 47 7.75 -8.37 -8.81
C ILE A 47 6.56 -8.23 -7.86
N THR A 48 5.59 -9.12 -8.02
CA THR A 48 4.38 -9.10 -7.21
C THR A 48 4.37 -10.17 -6.12
N SER A 49 5.31 -11.11 -6.20
CA SER A 49 5.41 -12.22 -5.27
C SER A 49 6.69 -12.14 -4.44
N THR A 50 6.58 -12.58 -3.19
CA THR A 50 7.71 -12.64 -2.26
C THR A 50 7.67 -14.00 -1.59
N SER A 51 8.83 -14.62 -1.38
CA SER A 51 8.96 -15.85 -0.61
C SER A 51 10.09 -15.68 0.41
N VAL A 52 9.76 -15.78 1.69
CA VAL A 52 10.71 -15.64 2.79
C VAL A 52 10.67 -16.91 3.63
N LYS A 53 11.85 -17.46 3.91
CA LYS A 53 12.00 -18.56 4.85
C LYS A 53 12.32 -17.98 6.23
N PHE A 54 11.39 -18.14 7.18
CA PHE A 54 11.64 -17.89 8.58
C PHE A 54 12.09 -19.17 9.27
N GLU A 55 12.59 -19.06 10.50
CA GLU A 55 13.11 -20.19 11.27
C GLU A 55 12.09 -21.32 11.41
N THR A 56 10.84 -20.98 11.74
CA THR A 56 9.77 -21.94 12.08
C THR A 56 8.64 -22.05 11.06
N PHE A 57 8.60 -21.15 10.06
CA PHE A 57 7.62 -21.22 8.97
C PHE A 57 8.16 -20.63 7.67
N GLN A 58 7.47 -20.91 6.57
CA GLN A 58 7.67 -20.28 5.27
C GLN A 58 6.53 -19.29 5.01
N TYR A 59 6.89 -18.12 4.53
CA TYR A 59 5.95 -17.08 4.13
C TYR A 59 6.03 -16.85 2.63
N LYS A 60 4.87 -16.79 1.98
CA LYS A 60 4.75 -16.37 0.58
C LYS A 60 3.67 -15.30 0.47
N SER A 61 3.93 -14.26 -0.28
CA SER A 61 2.93 -13.26 -0.65
C SER A 61 2.83 -13.16 -2.16
N ASP A 62 1.64 -12.86 -2.67
CA ASP A 62 1.38 -12.61 -4.08
C ASP A 62 0.30 -11.54 -4.23
N PHE A 63 0.66 -10.42 -4.83
CA PHE A 63 -0.26 -9.32 -5.11
C PHE A 63 -0.72 -9.33 -6.58
N ASN A 64 -2.02 -9.38 -6.79
CA ASN A 64 -2.62 -9.30 -8.12
C ASN A 64 -3.58 -8.12 -8.21
N LEU A 65 -3.36 -7.26 -9.21
CA LEU A 65 -4.35 -6.28 -9.65
C LEU A 65 -5.26 -6.99 -10.67
N LYS A 66 -6.45 -7.40 -10.25
CA LYS A 66 -7.37 -8.25 -11.04
C LYS A 66 -8.15 -7.46 -12.09
N THR A 67 -8.55 -6.25 -11.74
CA THR A 67 -9.20 -5.25 -12.60
C THR A 67 -8.52 -3.91 -12.35
N ASP A 68 -8.96 -2.84 -13.01
CA ASP A 68 -8.41 -1.50 -12.76
C ASP A 68 -8.43 -1.14 -11.27
N ASN A 69 -9.46 -1.52 -10.51
CA ASN A 69 -9.59 -1.10 -9.10
C ASN A 69 -9.43 -2.26 -8.10
N ASP A 70 -9.51 -3.51 -8.51
CA ASP A 70 -9.52 -4.62 -7.54
C ASP A 70 -8.12 -5.20 -7.31
N GLY A 71 -7.52 -4.86 -6.18
CA GLY A 71 -6.28 -5.47 -5.71
C GLY A 71 -6.53 -6.68 -4.81
N VAL A 72 -5.75 -7.75 -4.97
CA VAL A 72 -5.80 -8.93 -4.10
C VAL A 72 -4.40 -9.29 -3.64
N LEU A 73 -4.14 -9.26 -2.35
CA LEU A 73 -2.92 -9.82 -1.75
C LEU A 73 -3.25 -11.17 -1.12
N THR A 74 -2.60 -12.22 -1.60
CA THR A 74 -2.68 -13.55 -1.00
C THR A 74 -1.42 -13.82 -0.22
N GLU A 75 -1.55 -13.99 1.08
CA GLU A 75 -0.47 -14.41 1.96
C GLU A 75 -0.65 -15.89 2.31
N THR A 76 0.42 -16.66 2.24
CA THR A 76 0.45 -18.09 2.58
C THR A 76 1.54 -18.32 3.60
N PHE A 77 1.17 -18.92 4.73
CA PHE A 77 2.06 -19.31 5.81
C PHE A 77 2.07 -20.82 5.89
N THR A 78 3.24 -21.44 5.78
CA THR A 78 3.43 -22.88 5.92
C THR A 78 4.30 -23.14 7.13
N ASP A 79 3.72 -23.71 8.18
CA ASP A 79 4.44 -24.11 9.39
C ASP A 79 5.35 -25.31 9.08
N ASP A 80 6.64 -25.25 9.44
CA ASP A 80 7.58 -26.31 9.06
C ASP A 80 7.45 -27.57 9.93
N ALA A 81 7.04 -27.41 11.19
CA ALA A 81 6.95 -28.53 12.14
C ALA A 81 5.75 -29.44 11.81
N SER A 82 4.60 -28.85 11.52
CA SER A 82 3.35 -29.56 11.26
C SER A 82 2.99 -29.67 9.77
N GLY A 83 3.64 -28.90 8.90
CA GLY A 83 3.30 -28.78 7.48
C GLY A 83 1.95 -28.07 7.23
N LYS A 84 1.29 -27.55 8.26
CA LYS A 84 -0.01 -26.89 8.12
C LYS A 84 0.14 -25.58 7.36
N VAL A 85 -0.81 -25.36 6.46
CA VAL A 85 -0.88 -24.16 5.62
C VAL A 85 -2.05 -23.29 6.05
N ARG A 86 -1.78 -22.00 6.25
CA ARG A 86 -2.80 -20.95 6.42
C ARG A 86 -2.68 -19.94 5.29
N GLN A 87 -3.81 -19.54 4.72
CA GLN A 87 -3.86 -18.46 3.75
C GLN A 87 -4.69 -17.29 4.28
N ASN A 88 -4.16 -16.08 4.18
CA ASN A 88 -4.88 -14.83 4.41
C ASN A 88 -5.04 -14.10 3.07
N ILE A 89 -6.27 -13.74 2.72
CA ILE A 89 -6.57 -13.06 1.45
C ILE A 89 -7.09 -11.67 1.77
N HIS A 90 -6.32 -10.65 1.40
CA HIS A 90 -6.74 -9.26 1.46
C HIS A 90 -7.32 -8.85 0.11
N LYS A 91 -8.47 -8.20 0.13
CA LYS A 91 -9.08 -7.56 -1.04
C LYS A 91 -9.06 -6.06 -0.81
N TYR A 92 -8.55 -5.33 -1.78
CA TYR A 92 -8.39 -3.88 -1.75
C TYR A 92 -9.19 -3.25 -2.87
N ASP A 93 -9.93 -2.20 -2.54
CA ASP A 93 -10.41 -1.24 -3.53
C ASP A 93 -9.29 -0.21 -3.75
N MET A 94 -8.76 -0.17 -4.96
CA MET A 94 -7.55 0.56 -5.37
C MET A 94 -7.85 1.49 -6.56
N PRO A 95 -8.78 2.46 -6.42
CA PRO A 95 -8.99 3.46 -7.45
C PRO A 95 -7.74 4.32 -7.62
N HIS A 96 -7.60 4.93 -8.79
CA HIS A 96 -6.47 5.82 -9.07
C HIS A 96 -6.37 6.92 -7.99
N HIS A 97 -5.18 7.20 -7.46
CA HIS A 97 -4.98 8.15 -6.34
C HIS A 97 -5.64 9.52 -6.59
N LYS A 98 -5.60 10.01 -7.84
CA LYS A 98 -6.31 11.23 -8.28
C LYS A 98 -7.82 11.21 -7.99
N ALA A 99 -8.49 10.07 -8.15
CA ALA A 99 -9.90 9.93 -7.83
C ALA A 99 -10.15 10.05 -6.34
N ILE A 100 -9.30 9.45 -5.50
CA ILE A 100 -9.38 9.56 -4.04
C ILE A 100 -9.18 11.02 -3.60
N VAL A 101 -8.17 11.69 -4.15
CA VAL A 101 -7.91 13.13 -3.89
C VAL A 101 -9.11 13.98 -4.33
N LYS A 102 -9.75 13.66 -5.46
CA LYS A 102 -10.96 14.36 -5.93
C LYS A 102 -12.10 14.21 -4.94
N ILE A 103 -12.39 13.00 -4.47
CA ILE A 103 -13.46 12.72 -3.48
C ILE A 103 -13.20 13.52 -2.19
N ALA A 104 -11.95 13.54 -1.71
CA ALA A 104 -11.59 14.29 -0.51
C ALA A 104 -11.85 15.81 -0.69
N LYS A 105 -11.51 16.37 -1.85
CA LYS A 105 -11.79 17.78 -2.18
C LYS A 105 -13.28 18.07 -2.28
N GLU A 106 -14.04 17.18 -2.92
CA GLU A 106 -15.50 17.29 -3.03
C GLU A 106 -16.19 17.21 -1.67
N THR A 107 -15.61 16.50 -0.70
CA THR A 107 -16.07 16.50 0.70
C THR A 107 -15.84 17.85 1.42
N GLY A 108 -14.91 18.67 0.92
CA GLY A 108 -14.56 19.97 1.50
C GLY A 108 -13.15 20.06 2.09
N PHE A 109 -12.34 19.00 2.00
CA PHE A 109 -10.94 19.07 2.40
C PHE A 109 -10.10 19.88 1.41
N ILE A 110 -9.08 20.57 1.92
CA ILE A 110 -8.03 21.21 1.12
C ILE A 110 -6.79 20.31 1.17
N VAL A 111 -6.15 20.06 0.02
CA VAL A 111 -4.84 19.39 0.01
C VAL A 111 -3.80 20.39 0.50
N SER A 112 -3.27 20.19 1.71
CA SER A 112 -2.28 21.08 2.31
C SER A 112 -0.84 20.69 1.96
N ALA A 113 -0.57 19.40 1.80
CA ALA A 113 0.73 18.88 1.40
C ALA A 113 0.60 17.46 0.81
N HIS A 114 1.64 17.02 0.11
CA HIS A 114 1.88 15.60 -0.15
C HIS A 114 3.37 15.30 0.00
N VAL A 115 3.69 14.10 0.47
CA VAL A 115 5.07 13.63 0.67
C VAL A 115 5.27 12.35 -0.13
N ASP A 116 6.29 12.32 -0.97
CA ASP A 116 6.75 11.11 -1.66
C ASP A 116 7.59 10.26 -0.70
N LEU A 117 7.26 8.97 -0.57
CA LEU A 117 7.91 8.03 0.34
C LEU A 117 9.14 7.34 -0.26
N VAL A 118 9.66 7.82 -1.40
CA VAL A 118 10.90 7.33 -2.03
C VAL A 118 12.07 7.25 -1.05
N HIS A 119 12.26 8.25 -0.18
CA HIS A 119 13.34 8.28 0.83
C HIS A 119 13.17 7.23 1.93
N SER A 120 11.98 6.63 2.04
CA SER A 120 11.68 5.51 2.94
C SER A 120 11.62 4.18 2.19
N MET A 121 12.22 4.11 1.00
CA MET A 121 12.26 2.91 0.13
C MET A 121 10.87 2.40 -0.28
N ASN A 122 9.90 3.32 -0.34
CA ASN A 122 8.52 3.08 -0.75
C ASN A 122 8.20 3.94 -1.98
N GLU A 123 8.87 3.63 -3.10
CA GLU A 123 8.64 4.31 -4.36
C GLU A 123 7.18 4.20 -4.81
N TYR A 124 6.68 5.29 -5.41
CA TYR A 124 5.30 5.43 -5.89
C TYR A 124 4.23 5.29 -4.80
N GLN A 125 4.61 5.58 -3.56
CA GLN A 125 3.73 5.66 -2.41
C GLN A 125 3.82 7.07 -1.81
N TYR A 126 2.68 7.60 -1.36
CA TYR A 126 2.53 9.01 -1.02
C TYR A 126 1.70 9.18 0.24
N LEU A 127 2.09 10.12 1.10
CA LEU A 127 1.21 10.62 2.16
C LEU A 127 0.57 11.93 1.71
N TYR A 128 -0.76 11.95 1.59
CA TYR A 128 -1.54 13.15 1.30
C TYR A 128 -2.11 13.73 2.58
N PHE A 129 -1.89 15.02 2.78
CA PHE A 129 -2.38 15.78 3.93
C PHE A 129 -3.61 16.58 3.49
N PHE A 130 -4.76 16.21 4.04
CA PHE A 130 -6.05 16.85 3.79
C PHE A 130 -6.43 17.68 5.00
N LYS A 131 -6.46 19.00 4.86
CA LYS A 131 -6.83 19.94 5.91
C LYS A 131 -8.31 20.28 5.84
N ARG A 132 -9.01 20.22 6.97
CA ARG A 132 -10.34 20.82 7.12
C ARG A 132 -10.16 22.34 7.24
N PRO A 133 -10.86 23.17 6.44
CA PRO A 133 -10.81 24.63 6.57
C PRO A 133 -11.18 25.10 7.99
N ASN A 134 -10.75 26.32 8.34
CA ASN A 134 -11.13 26.97 9.59
C ASN A 134 -12.59 27.42 9.56
#